data_AF-A0A954M0Q6-F1
#
_entry.id   AF-A0A954M0Q6-F1
#
_cell.length_a   1.000
_cell.length_b   1.000
_cell.length_c   1.000
_cell.angle_alpha   90.00
_cell.angle_beta   90.00
_cell.angle_gamma   90.00
#
_symmetry.space_group_name_H-M   'P 1'
#
loop_
_entity.id
_entity.type
_entity.pdbx_description
1 polymer ?
#
loop_
_entity_poly.entity_id
_entity_poly.type
_entity_poly.pdbx_seq_one_letter_code
_entity_poly.pdbx_strand_id
1 'polypeptide(L)'
;MAGPKTLRSLSHLLTYPDEQTLEAAELLYIILQGELPEAAWHMSEFGAFVEQHELWEVEEAFTGTFDVNPNCALEVGWHLFGEEYARGMFLVRMREELRKYDLPESVELTDHITHVLAVIGAMREDEATRFVTACVLPAVATLRTAVEKTNSPYRHVISCLADILQHVWGDGETLIDGSESRHPDGHAIPDGVDLLHAFPVADVYPGCGSGCGDDDCGSYSAPRDLVQLSSFDGSAERSAD
;
A
#
# COMPACT_ATOMS: atom_id res chain seq x y z
N MET A 1 -8.38 7.25 11.85
CA MET A 1 -7.41 8.09 11.12
C MET A 1 -6.95 7.49 9.80
N ALA A 2 -6.71 6.18 9.70
CA ALA A 2 -6.70 5.46 8.42
C ALA A 2 -8.12 5.27 7.83
N GLY A 3 -8.96 6.30 7.94
CA GLY A 3 -10.30 6.25 7.38
C GLY A 3 -10.23 6.15 5.85
N PRO A 4 -11.26 5.60 5.18
CA PRO A 4 -11.27 5.46 3.74
C PRO A 4 -11.00 6.76 2.97
N LYS A 5 -11.37 7.92 3.56
CA LYS A 5 -11.09 9.24 2.98
C LYS A 5 -9.61 9.59 3.03
N THR A 6 -8.95 9.40 4.17
CA THR A 6 -7.51 9.69 4.35
C THR A 6 -6.66 8.87 3.37
N LEU A 7 -6.88 7.56 3.33
CA LEU A 7 -6.12 6.67 2.44
C LEU A 7 -6.38 6.98 0.97
N ARG A 8 -7.62 7.28 0.59
CA ARG A 8 -7.97 7.69 -0.78
C ARG A 8 -7.29 8.99 -1.19
N SER A 9 -7.30 10.01 -0.32
CA SER A 9 -6.62 11.27 -0.62
C SER A 9 -5.11 11.09 -0.76
N LEU A 10 -4.48 10.28 0.10
CA LEU A 10 -3.07 9.92 -0.05
C LEU A 10 -2.81 9.19 -1.38
N SER A 11 -3.64 8.20 -1.74
CA SER A 11 -3.50 7.50 -3.01
C SER A 11 -3.63 8.44 -4.20
N HIS A 12 -4.54 9.41 -4.14
CA HIS A 12 -4.71 10.40 -5.19
C HIS A 12 -3.47 11.31 -5.32
N LEU A 13 -2.93 11.82 -4.21
CA LEU A 13 -1.70 12.63 -4.21
C LEU A 13 -0.44 11.87 -4.63
N LEU A 14 -0.50 10.53 -4.65
CA LEU A 14 0.57 9.62 -5.07
C LEU A 14 0.25 8.95 -6.41
N THR A 15 -0.67 9.53 -7.16
CA THR A 15 -0.91 9.24 -8.57
C THR A 15 -0.54 10.49 -9.38
N TYR A 16 -0.36 10.33 -10.70
CA TYR A 16 -0.06 11.46 -11.58
C TYR A 16 -1.07 12.61 -11.35
N PRO A 17 -0.60 13.88 -11.20
CA PRO A 17 -1.45 14.99 -10.78
C PRO A 17 -2.56 15.32 -11.78
N ASP A 18 -3.65 15.87 -11.25
CA ASP A 18 -4.78 16.36 -12.02
C ASP A 18 -5.45 17.56 -11.32
N GLU A 19 -6.59 18.01 -11.85
CA GLU A 19 -7.36 19.15 -11.32
C GLU A 19 -7.82 18.97 -9.85
N GLN A 20 -7.88 17.75 -9.33
CA GLN A 20 -8.32 17.44 -7.96
C GLN A 20 -7.16 17.35 -6.95
N THR A 21 -5.92 17.50 -7.42
CA THR A 21 -4.72 17.37 -6.57
C THR A 21 -4.74 18.39 -5.41
N LEU A 22 -5.16 19.63 -5.67
CA LEU A 22 -5.30 20.65 -4.62
C LEU A 22 -6.37 20.27 -3.60
N GLU A 23 -7.56 19.87 -4.06
CA GLU A 23 -8.69 19.49 -3.20
C GLU A 23 -8.32 18.31 -2.29
N ALA A 24 -7.55 17.34 -2.80
CA ALA A 24 -7.07 16.20 -2.01
C ALA A 24 -6.10 16.62 -0.90
N ALA A 25 -5.20 17.57 -1.17
CA ALA A 25 -4.27 18.11 -0.18
C ALA A 25 -5.01 18.91 0.90
N GLU A 26 -5.96 19.77 0.51
CA GLU A 26 -6.79 20.53 1.44
C GLU A 26 -7.66 19.62 2.33
N LEU A 27 -8.23 18.57 1.75
CA LEU A 27 -9.02 17.60 2.52
C LEU A 27 -8.17 16.90 3.58
N LEU A 28 -6.94 16.50 3.24
CA LEU A 28 -6.02 15.90 4.23
C LEU A 28 -5.63 16.91 5.31
N TYR A 29 -5.32 18.16 4.95
CA TYR A 29 -5.09 19.21 5.94
C TYR A 29 -6.24 19.32 6.94
N ILE A 30 -7.48 19.36 6.44
CA ILE A 30 -8.68 19.49 7.28
C ILE A 30 -8.86 18.29 8.21
N ILE A 31 -8.63 17.07 7.70
CA ILE A 31 -8.74 15.83 8.48
C ILE A 31 -7.68 15.78 9.59
N LEU A 32 -6.46 16.24 9.30
CA LEU A 32 -5.29 16.02 10.17
C LEU A 32 -5.07 17.13 11.19
N GLN A 33 -5.46 18.38 10.92
CA GLN A 33 -5.10 19.56 11.73
C GLN A 33 -5.42 19.46 13.24
N GLY A 34 -6.42 18.65 13.62
CA GLY A 34 -6.82 18.47 15.02
C GLY A 34 -6.08 17.36 15.77
N GLU A 35 -5.49 16.39 15.06
CA GLU A 35 -4.93 15.16 15.65
C GLU A 35 -3.44 14.96 15.30
N LEU A 36 -3.01 15.33 14.09
CA LEU A 36 -1.62 15.28 13.61
C LEU A 36 -1.20 16.62 12.99
N PRO A 37 -0.86 17.64 13.81
CA PRO A 37 -0.51 18.97 13.33
C PRO A 37 0.70 19.01 12.37
N GLU A 38 1.71 18.15 12.59
CA GLU A 38 2.89 18.07 11.71
C GLU A 38 2.53 17.52 10.32
N ALA A 39 1.73 16.44 10.26
CA ALA A 39 1.24 15.91 8.99
C ALA A 39 0.32 16.91 8.26
N ALA A 40 -0.51 17.64 9.02
CA ALA A 40 -1.33 18.72 8.46
C ALA A 40 -0.46 19.86 7.91
N TRP A 41 0.60 20.26 8.62
CA TRP A 41 1.55 21.26 8.12
C TRP A 41 2.17 20.86 6.78
N HIS A 42 2.59 19.60 6.64
CA HIS A 42 3.07 19.09 5.36
C HIS A 42 2.03 19.25 4.25
N MET A 43 0.75 18.93 4.50
CA MET A 43 -0.31 19.10 3.50
C MET A 43 -0.57 20.57 3.16
N SER A 44 -0.44 21.47 4.14
CA SER A 44 -0.52 22.92 3.90
C SER A 44 0.60 23.40 2.96
N GLU A 45 1.85 22.96 3.18
CA GLU A 45 2.99 23.34 2.34
C GLU A 45 2.85 22.78 0.92
N PHE A 46 2.39 21.54 0.78
CA PHE A 46 2.14 20.95 -0.54
C PHE A 46 0.99 21.65 -1.26
N GLY A 47 -0.13 21.92 -0.56
CA GLY A 47 -1.26 22.67 -1.12
C GLY A 47 -0.87 24.07 -1.59
N ALA A 48 -0.05 24.78 -0.81
CA ALA A 48 0.48 26.09 -1.20
C ALA A 48 1.37 26.01 -2.46
N PHE A 49 2.14 24.94 -2.63
CA PHE A 49 2.89 24.71 -3.86
C PHE A 49 1.94 24.52 -5.05
N VAL A 50 0.93 23.66 -4.93
CA VAL A 50 -0.03 23.37 -6.01
C VAL A 50 -0.83 24.62 -6.39
N GLU A 51 -1.23 25.45 -5.42
CA GLU A 51 -1.98 26.69 -5.69
C GLU A 51 -1.15 27.76 -6.43
N GLN A 52 0.18 27.75 -6.25
CA GLN A 52 1.09 28.76 -6.83
C GLN A 52 1.64 28.40 -8.20
N HIS A 53 1.38 27.19 -8.69
CA HIS A 53 1.95 26.66 -9.93
C HIS A 53 0.85 26.16 -10.87
N GLU A 54 1.13 26.19 -12.16
CA GLU A 54 0.24 25.60 -13.16
C GLU A 54 0.31 24.07 -13.08
N LEU A 55 -0.75 23.37 -13.49
CA LEU A 55 -0.83 21.90 -13.41
C LEU A 55 0.40 21.21 -14.01
N TRP A 56 0.89 21.67 -15.16
CA TRP A 56 2.04 21.07 -15.83
C TRP A 56 3.35 21.17 -15.02
N GLU A 57 3.49 22.17 -14.14
CA GLU A 57 4.65 22.29 -13.23
C GLU A 57 4.54 21.30 -12.07
N VAL A 58 3.32 21.02 -11.61
CA VAL A 58 3.02 20.00 -10.60
C VAL A 58 3.25 18.60 -11.17
N GLU A 59 2.83 18.38 -12.42
CA GLU A 59 3.11 17.18 -13.22
C GLU A 59 4.61 16.98 -13.43
N GLU A 60 5.35 18.03 -13.82
CA GLU A 60 6.81 17.98 -13.98
C GLU A 60 7.50 17.63 -12.65
N ALA A 61 7.05 18.23 -11.54
CA ALA A 61 7.55 17.89 -10.22
C ALA A 61 7.27 16.42 -9.86
N PHE A 62 6.09 15.88 -10.21
CA PHE A 62 5.76 14.48 -9.99
C PHE A 62 6.70 13.57 -10.79
N THR A 63 6.77 13.74 -12.11
CA THR A 63 7.59 12.92 -13.00
C THR A 63 9.07 13.01 -12.65
N GLY A 64 9.58 14.21 -12.35
CA GLY A 64 10.97 14.40 -11.92
C GLY A 64 11.28 13.72 -10.57
N THR A 65 10.28 13.57 -9.70
CA THR A 65 10.45 12.92 -8.40
C THR A 65 10.32 11.42 -8.49
N PHE A 66 9.26 10.90 -9.10
CA PHE A 66 8.87 9.50 -8.97
C PHE A 66 9.20 8.68 -10.22
N ASP A 67 8.93 9.20 -11.41
CA ASP A 67 9.06 8.43 -12.65
C ASP A 67 10.51 8.38 -13.17
N VAL A 68 11.28 9.45 -12.94
CA VAL A 68 12.65 9.59 -13.45
C VAL A 68 13.70 9.14 -12.42
N ASN A 69 13.44 9.30 -11.13
CA ASN A 69 14.40 9.00 -10.07
C ASN A 69 14.08 7.66 -9.39
N PRO A 70 14.83 6.58 -9.68
CA PRO A 70 14.55 5.25 -9.13
C PRO A 70 14.71 5.19 -7.60
N ASN A 71 15.45 6.12 -6.97
CA ASN A 71 15.54 6.15 -5.51
C ASN A 71 14.25 6.62 -4.85
N CYS A 72 13.35 7.22 -5.62
CA CYS A 72 12.09 7.76 -5.15
C CYS A 72 10.89 7.01 -5.76
N ALA A 73 11.09 5.86 -6.40
CA ALA A 73 10.03 5.07 -6.99
C ALA A 73 8.89 4.77 -5.99
N LEU A 74 7.65 4.68 -6.45
CA LEU A 74 6.49 4.50 -5.57
C LEU A 74 6.16 3.03 -5.28
N GLU A 75 6.97 2.10 -5.77
CA GLU A 75 6.86 0.68 -5.49
C GLU A 75 7.47 0.31 -4.13
N VAL A 76 6.64 -0.18 -3.22
CA VAL A 76 7.08 -0.63 -1.88
C VAL A 76 8.08 -1.77 -2.00
N GLY A 77 7.84 -2.73 -2.90
CA GLY A 77 8.73 -3.87 -3.11
C GLY A 77 10.11 -3.48 -3.64
N TRP A 78 10.22 -2.35 -4.35
CA TRP A 78 11.51 -1.83 -4.80
C TRP A 78 12.40 -1.39 -3.64
N HIS A 79 11.85 -0.66 -2.67
CA HIS A 79 12.63 -0.19 -1.50
C HIS A 79 13.03 -1.32 -0.56
N LEU A 80 12.28 -2.43 -0.55
CA LEU A 80 12.56 -3.58 0.29
C LEU A 80 13.55 -4.56 -0.34
N PHE A 81 13.42 -4.80 -1.65
CA PHE A 81 14.10 -5.91 -2.33
C PHE A 81 14.85 -5.52 -3.61
N GLY A 82 14.72 -4.28 -4.10
CA GLY A 82 15.32 -3.85 -5.36
C GLY A 82 14.91 -4.71 -6.56
N GLU A 83 15.89 -5.24 -7.29
CA GLU A 83 15.69 -6.14 -8.45
C GLU A 83 15.74 -7.64 -8.08
N GLU A 84 15.77 -7.97 -6.79
CA GLU A 84 15.93 -9.35 -6.35
C GLU A 84 14.66 -10.19 -6.59
N TYR A 85 14.85 -11.51 -6.66
CA TYR A 85 13.76 -12.47 -6.82
C TYR A 85 12.63 -12.29 -5.79
N ALA A 86 12.98 -11.88 -4.57
CA ALA A 86 12.03 -11.58 -3.50
C ALA A 86 10.99 -10.52 -3.89
N ARG A 87 11.33 -9.53 -4.73
CA ARG A 87 10.36 -8.55 -5.26
C ARG A 87 9.31 -9.22 -6.13
N GLY A 88 9.72 -10.18 -6.96
CA GLY A 88 8.81 -10.95 -7.81
C GLY A 88 7.75 -11.67 -6.99
N MET A 89 8.15 -12.27 -5.86
CA MET A 89 7.23 -12.91 -4.92
C MET A 89 6.31 -11.89 -4.23
N PHE A 90 6.83 -10.73 -3.86
CA PHE A 90 6.04 -9.65 -3.26
C PHE A 90 4.95 -9.12 -4.22
N LEU A 91 5.27 -8.96 -5.51
CA LEU A 91 4.30 -8.58 -6.55
C LEU A 91 3.14 -9.58 -6.66
N VAL A 92 3.46 -10.88 -6.66
CA VAL A 92 2.46 -11.95 -6.69
C VAL A 92 1.58 -11.90 -5.44
N ARG A 93 2.18 -11.73 -4.26
CA ARG A 93 1.44 -11.57 -2.99
C ARG A 93 0.47 -10.40 -3.04
N MET A 94 0.94 -9.22 -3.47
CA MET A 94 0.10 -8.03 -3.56
C MET A 94 -1.07 -8.23 -4.53
N ARG A 95 -0.85 -8.95 -5.64
CA ARG A 95 -1.93 -9.33 -6.56
C ARG A 95 -3.00 -10.18 -5.88
N GLU A 96 -2.59 -11.11 -5.01
CA GLU A 96 -3.54 -11.94 -4.25
C GLU A 96 -4.33 -11.12 -3.24
N GLU A 97 -3.70 -10.20 -2.52
CA GLU A 97 -4.42 -9.33 -1.59
C GLU A 97 -5.40 -8.40 -2.31
N LEU A 98 -5.02 -7.84 -3.46
CA LEU A 98 -5.95 -7.08 -4.30
C LEU A 98 -7.18 -7.94 -4.68
N ARG A 99 -6.97 -9.17 -5.15
CA ARG A 99 -8.06 -10.09 -5.50
C ARG A 99 -8.91 -10.50 -4.29
N LYS A 100 -8.29 -10.78 -3.15
CA LYS A 100 -8.96 -11.18 -1.90
C LYS A 100 -9.97 -10.14 -1.42
N TYR A 101 -9.69 -8.86 -1.65
CA TYR A 101 -10.56 -7.74 -1.27
C TYR A 101 -11.35 -7.15 -2.46
N ASP A 102 -11.39 -7.83 -3.61
CA ASP A 102 -12.04 -7.35 -4.84
C ASP A 102 -11.59 -5.93 -5.26
N LEU A 103 -10.33 -5.60 -5.01
CA LEU A 103 -9.72 -4.33 -5.38
C LEU A 103 -9.17 -4.41 -6.82
N PRO A 104 -9.46 -3.41 -7.68
CA PRO A 104 -9.02 -3.43 -9.06
C PRO A 104 -7.50 -3.22 -9.17
N GLU A 105 -6.86 -3.99 -10.06
CA GLU A 105 -5.52 -3.65 -10.56
C GLU A 105 -5.63 -2.45 -11.51
N SER A 106 -4.63 -1.56 -11.46
CA SER A 106 -4.45 -0.47 -12.42
C SER A 106 -3.34 -0.81 -13.42
N VAL A 107 -2.86 0.20 -14.16
CA VAL A 107 -1.68 0.07 -15.02
C VAL A 107 -0.37 -0.03 -14.22
N GLU A 108 -0.42 0.38 -12.95
CA GLU A 108 0.73 0.32 -12.04
C GLU A 108 1.03 -1.11 -11.59
N LEU A 109 2.27 -1.32 -11.13
CA LEU A 109 2.64 -2.58 -10.50
C LEU A 109 1.84 -2.82 -9.21
N THR A 110 1.64 -4.09 -8.87
CA THR A 110 0.82 -4.47 -7.69
C THR A 110 1.45 -4.04 -6.37
N ASP A 111 2.77 -3.80 -6.33
CA ASP A 111 3.50 -3.25 -5.18
C ASP A 111 3.55 -1.72 -5.14
N HIS A 112 2.91 -1.03 -6.10
CA HIS A 112 2.77 0.43 -6.07
C HIS A 112 2.01 0.89 -4.82
N ILE A 113 2.46 2.00 -4.21
CA ILE A 113 1.94 2.48 -2.92
C ILE A 113 0.42 2.69 -2.92
N THR A 114 -0.18 3.09 -4.05
CA THR A 114 -1.63 3.29 -4.16
C THR A 114 -2.43 2.00 -4.00
N HIS A 115 -1.92 0.88 -4.55
CA HIS A 115 -2.49 -0.46 -4.34
C HIS A 115 -2.28 -0.91 -2.89
N VAL A 116 -1.09 -0.65 -2.32
CA VAL A 116 -0.79 -0.96 -0.91
C VAL A 116 -1.74 -0.22 0.04
N LEU A 117 -1.97 1.07 -0.17
CA LEU A 117 -2.90 1.87 0.64
C LEU A 117 -4.34 1.35 0.57
N ALA A 118 -4.78 0.89 -0.60
CA ALA A 118 -6.10 0.27 -0.76
C ALA A 118 -6.19 -1.06 0.00
N VAL A 119 -5.15 -1.90 -0.11
CA VAL A 119 -5.09 -3.21 0.57
C VAL A 119 -5.10 -3.04 2.09
N ILE A 120 -4.25 -2.18 2.67
CA ILE A 120 -4.23 -1.98 4.13
C ILE A 120 -5.53 -1.38 4.67
N GLY A 121 -6.24 -0.60 3.85
CA GLY A 121 -7.56 -0.07 4.21
C GLY A 121 -8.68 -1.11 4.20
N ALA A 122 -8.48 -2.25 3.51
CA ALA A 122 -9.42 -3.35 3.44
C ALA A 122 -9.08 -4.50 4.42
N MET A 123 -7.82 -4.59 4.85
CA MET A 123 -7.35 -5.57 5.82
C MET A 123 -8.01 -5.45 7.20
N ARG A 124 -8.07 -6.58 7.92
CA ARG A 124 -8.38 -6.55 9.36
C ARG A 124 -7.24 -5.83 10.10
N GLU A 125 -7.57 -5.12 11.16
CA GLU A 125 -6.61 -4.31 11.93
C GLU A 125 -5.32 -5.06 12.27
N ASP A 126 -5.42 -6.30 12.80
CA ASP A 126 -4.26 -7.10 13.19
C ASP A 126 -3.37 -7.48 12.01
N GLU A 127 -3.96 -7.71 10.84
CA GLU A 127 -3.26 -8.04 9.61
C GLU A 127 -2.59 -6.80 9.01
N ALA A 128 -3.33 -5.69 8.97
CA ALA A 128 -2.82 -4.40 8.52
C ALA A 128 -1.64 -3.94 9.39
N THR A 129 -1.75 -4.01 10.72
CA THR A 129 -0.64 -3.65 11.63
C THR A 129 0.61 -4.43 11.30
N ARG A 130 0.54 -5.76 11.24
CA ARG A 130 1.73 -6.56 10.94
C ARG A 130 2.31 -6.20 9.57
N PHE A 131 1.47 -6.04 8.54
CA PHE A 131 1.95 -5.80 7.18
C PHE A 131 2.56 -4.40 7.04
N VAL A 132 1.93 -3.40 7.65
CA VAL A 132 2.42 -2.01 7.65
C VAL A 132 3.75 -1.92 8.40
N THR A 133 3.87 -2.51 9.59
CA THR A 133 5.10 -2.44 10.39
C THR A 133 6.27 -3.17 9.74
N ALA A 134 6.01 -4.32 9.11
CA ALA A 134 7.05 -5.13 8.50
C ALA A 134 7.50 -4.65 7.12
N CYS A 135 6.57 -4.18 6.29
CA CYS A 135 6.82 -3.89 4.88
C CYS A 135 6.70 -2.40 4.55
N VAL A 136 5.55 -1.80 4.86
CA VAL A 136 5.20 -0.47 4.34
C VAL A 136 5.99 0.63 5.03
N LEU A 137 6.12 0.59 6.36
CA LEU A 137 6.86 1.59 7.12
C LEU A 137 8.36 1.63 6.76
N PRO A 138 9.09 0.50 6.69
CA PRO A 138 10.49 0.50 6.25
C PRO A 138 10.68 1.03 4.82
N ALA A 139 9.79 0.67 3.89
CA ALA A 139 9.83 1.17 2.53
C ALA A 139 9.57 2.68 2.46
N VAL A 140 8.54 3.17 3.16
CA VAL A 140 8.19 4.60 3.21
C VAL A 140 9.29 5.41 3.92
N ALA A 141 9.96 4.86 4.94
CA ALA A 141 11.09 5.52 5.58
C ALA A 141 12.30 5.67 4.63
N THR A 142 12.56 4.65 3.82
CA THR A 142 13.59 4.68 2.77
C THR A 142 13.24 5.72 1.71
N LEU A 143 11.99 5.70 1.22
CA LEU A 143 11.46 6.67 0.26
C LEU A 143 11.51 8.11 0.81
N ARG A 144 11.11 8.34 2.06
CA ARG A 144 11.19 9.63 2.74
C ARG A 144 12.61 10.17 2.74
N THR A 145 13.58 9.35 3.16
CA THR A 145 15.01 9.72 3.16
C THR A 145 15.53 10.04 1.76
N ALA A 146 15.04 9.35 0.74
CA ALA A 146 15.43 9.62 -0.65
C ALA A 146 14.83 10.93 -1.18
N VAL A 147 13.54 11.16 -0.95
CA VAL A 147 12.85 12.37 -1.42
C VAL A 147 13.33 13.62 -0.66
N GLU A 148 13.70 13.51 0.63
CA GLU A 148 14.31 14.60 1.40
C GLU A 148 15.64 15.10 0.83
N LYS A 149 16.37 14.26 0.08
CA LYS A 149 17.60 14.67 -0.63
C LYS A 149 17.32 15.42 -1.92
N THR A 150 16.05 15.49 -2.33
CA THR A 150 15.59 16.25 -3.49
C THR A 150 15.00 17.57 -3.03
N ASN A 151 14.92 18.56 -3.93
CA ASN A 151 14.16 19.79 -3.66
C ASN A 151 12.66 19.64 -4.00
N SER A 152 12.16 18.42 -4.17
CA SER A 152 10.79 18.16 -4.61
C SER A 152 9.74 18.60 -3.57
N PRO A 153 8.61 19.20 -3.99
CA PRO A 153 7.46 19.45 -3.12
C PRO A 153 6.83 18.15 -2.59
N TYR A 154 6.98 17.02 -3.28
CA TYR A 154 6.42 15.73 -2.85
C TYR A 154 7.05 15.17 -1.58
N ARG A 155 8.16 15.73 -1.09
CA ARG A 155 8.68 15.45 0.27
C ARG A 155 7.61 15.64 1.34
N HIS A 156 6.71 16.61 1.13
CA HIS A 156 5.63 16.90 2.06
C HIS A 156 4.55 15.80 2.02
N VAL A 157 4.19 15.30 0.83
CA VAL A 157 3.26 14.17 0.68
C VAL A 157 3.80 12.91 1.35
N ILE A 158 5.07 12.58 1.11
CA ILE A 158 5.71 11.40 1.70
C ILE A 158 5.88 11.53 3.22
N SER A 159 6.20 12.72 3.73
CA SER A 159 6.31 12.93 5.18
C SER A 159 4.95 12.80 5.87
N CYS A 160 3.90 13.38 5.29
CA CYS A 160 2.53 13.19 5.77
C CYS A 160 2.11 11.71 5.76
N LEU A 161 2.40 10.98 4.68
CA LEU A 161 2.17 9.54 4.62
C LEU A 161 2.87 8.81 5.76
N ALA A 162 4.17 9.06 5.95
CA ALA A 162 4.96 8.42 7.00
C ALA A 162 4.39 8.69 8.39
N ASP A 163 4.04 9.94 8.69
CA ASP A 163 3.50 10.35 9.99
C ASP A 163 2.13 9.71 10.25
N ILE A 164 1.27 9.61 9.23
CA ILE A 164 -0.03 8.90 9.34
C ILE A 164 0.18 7.41 9.59
N LEU A 165 1.07 6.76 8.82
CA LEU A 165 1.34 5.33 8.98
C LEU A 165 1.85 5.01 10.39
N GLN A 166 2.81 5.80 10.90
CA GLN A 166 3.35 5.66 12.24
C GLN A 166 2.30 5.90 13.33
N HIS A 167 1.46 6.93 13.15
CA HIS A 167 0.43 7.23 14.13
C HIS A 167 -0.64 6.14 14.22
N VAL A 168 -1.05 5.56 13.09
CA VAL A 168 -2.13 4.56 13.06
C VAL A 168 -1.63 3.18 13.47
N TRP A 169 -0.48 2.74 12.95
CA TRP A 169 0.00 1.36 13.12
C TRP A 169 1.21 1.22 14.05
N GLY A 170 1.73 2.32 14.59
CA GLY A 170 2.83 2.35 15.56
C GLY A 170 4.23 2.42 14.91
N ASP A 171 5.25 2.32 15.77
CA ASP A 171 6.63 2.22 15.32
C ASP A 171 6.90 0.82 14.79
N GLY A 172 7.52 0.70 13.61
CA GLY A 172 7.79 -0.57 12.97
C GLY A 172 8.56 -1.52 13.90
N GLU A 173 7.93 -2.58 14.38
CA GLU A 173 8.63 -3.66 15.05
C GLU A 173 9.37 -4.48 13.99
N THR A 174 10.66 -4.74 14.20
CA THR A 174 11.37 -5.77 13.44
C THR A 174 10.66 -7.10 13.70
N LEU A 175 9.97 -7.63 12.70
CA LEU A 175 9.45 -9.00 12.75
C LEU A 175 10.64 -9.97 12.81
N ILE A 176 11.03 -10.38 14.02
CA ILE A 176 11.87 -11.57 14.20
C ILE A 176 10.98 -12.77 13.95
N ASP A 177 10.97 -13.22 12.70
CA ASP A 177 10.47 -14.53 12.35
C ASP A 177 11.24 -15.57 13.17
N GLY A 178 10.57 -16.21 14.13
CA GLY A 178 11.13 -17.31 14.91
C GLY A 178 11.29 -18.61 14.12
N SER A 179 11.41 -18.58 12.78
CA SER A 179 11.51 -19.74 11.90
C SER A 179 12.86 -19.84 11.17
N GLU A 180 13.14 -21.04 10.65
CA GLU A 180 14.47 -21.56 10.29
C GLU A 180 15.22 -20.74 9.24
N SER A 181 16.55 -20.85 9.24
CA SER A 181 17.48 -20.11 8.36
C SER A 181 17.44 -20.51 6.87
N ARG A 182 16.40 -21.21 6.41
CA ARG A 182 16.27 -21.74 5.04
C ARG A 182 14.81 -21.84 4.58
N HIS A 183 14.57 -21.44 3.33
CA HIS A 183 13.31 -21.73 2.63
C HIS A 183 13.15 -23.26 2.38
N PRO A 184 11.92 -23.75 2.17
CA PRO A 184 11.65 -25.16 1.80
C PRO A 184 12.35 -25.64 0.52
N ASP A 185 12.79 -24.73 -0.34
CA ASP A 185 13.55 -24.98 -1.57
C ASP A 185 15.08 -25.06 -1.35
N GLY A 186 15.54 -24.86 -0.11
CA GLY A 186 16.94 -24.98 0.29
C GLY A 186 17.77 -23.70 0.16
N HIS A 187 17.19 -22.57 -0.26
CA HIS A 187 17.88 -21.28 -0.28
C HIS A 187 18.02 -20.71 1.14
N ALA A 188 19.20 -20.17 1.44
CA ALA A 188 19.47 -19.52 2.72
C ALA A 188 18.63 -18.25 2.84
N ILE A 189 17.89 -18.14 3.94
CA ILE A 189 17.18 -16.92 4.29
C ILE A 189 18.26 -15.94 4.81
N PRO A 190 18.45 -14.76 4.20
CA PRO A 190 19.37 -13.76 4.72
C PRO A 190 18.99 -13.39 6.17
N ASP A 191 19.96 -13.16 7.05
CA ASP A 191 19.68 -12.73 8.42
C ASP A 191 18.86 -11.42 8.42
N GLY A 192 17.58 -11.53 8.76
CA GLY A 192 16.58 -10.47 8.59
C GLY A 192 15.23 -11.06 8.19
N VAL A 193 14.15 -10.31 8.39
CA VAL A 193 12.76 -10.77 8.23
C VAL A 193 12.55 -11.48 6.88
N ASP A 194 12.19 -12.77 6.89
CA ASP A 194 11.56 -13.38 5.71
C ASP A 194 10.14 -12.82 5.60
N LEU A 195 10.02 -11.69 4.91
CA LEU A 195 8.75 -11.01 4.67
C LEU A 195 7.75 -11.91 3.92
N LEU A 196 8.23 -12.94 3.21
CA LEU A 196 7.38 -13.92 2.54
C LEU A 196 6.89 -15.01 3.51
N HIS A 197 7.65 -15.34 4.55
CA HIS A 197 7.23 -16.27 5.60
C HIS A 197 6.34 -15.61 6.67
N ALA A 198 6.58 -14.33 7.00
CA ALA A 198 5.70 -13.56 7.88
C ALA A 198 4.29 -13.31 7.29
N PHE A 199 4.16 -13.36 5.96
CA PHE A 199 2.91 -13.20 5.22
C PHE A 199 2.83 -14.19 4.04
N PRO A 200 2.60 -15.48 4.29
CA PRO A 200 2.65 -16.51 3.25
C PRO A 200 1.69 -16.19 2.10
N VAL A 201 2.23 -16.29 0.87
CA VAL A 201 1.45 -16.37 -0.37
C VAL A 201 0.66 -17.68 -0.31
N ALA A 202 -0.64 -17.66 -0.63
CA ALA A 202 -1.37 -18.92 -0.77
C ALA A 202 -0.79 -19.67 -1.98
N ASP A 203 -0.39 -20.94 -1.83
CA ASP A 203 0.35 -21.70 -2.84
C ASP A 203 -0.12 -21.42 -4.28
N VAL A 204 0.68 -20.66 -5.03
CA VAL A 204 0.43 -20.29 -6.44
C VAL A 204 0.61 -21.49 -7.39
N TYR A 205 0.93 -22.68 -6.85
CA TYR A 205 0.97 -23.93 -7.59
C TYR A 205 0.02 -24.97 -6.98
N PRO A 206 -1.24 -25.07 -7.46
CA PRO A 206 -2.03 -26.28 -7.27
C PRO A 206 -1.48 -27.35 -8.22
N GLY A 207 -0.30 -27.90 -7.92
CA GLY A 207 0.35 -28.79 -8.88
C GLY A 207 1.81 -29.16 -8.62
N CYS A 208 2.20 -29.45 -7.38
CA CYS A 208 3.29 -30.40 -7.18
C CYS A 208 2.81 -31.46 -6.18
N GLY A 209 2.27 -32.55 -6.73
CA GLY A 209 1.88 -33.71 -5.95
C GLY A 209 3.10 -34.33 -5.29
N SER A 210 3.32 -34.02 -4.02
CA SER A 210 4.03 -34.91 -3.12
C SER A 210 3.11 -36.09 -2.81
N GLY A 211 3.04 -37.03 -3.74
CA GLY A 211 2.60 -38.37 -3.42
C GLY A 211 3.64 -39.02 -2.53
N CYS A 212 3.28 -39.29 -1.27
CA CYS A 212 3.34 -40.59 -0.59
C CYS A 212 3.28 -40.41 0.93
N GLY A 213 2.30 -41.02 1.58
CA GLY A 213 2.34 -41.32 3.02
C GLY A 213 1.05 -41.01 3.76
N ASP A 214 0.25 -42.06 3.96
CA ASP A 214 -1.05 -42.10 4.64
C ASP A 214 -1.04 -41.51 6.06
N ASP A 215 -2.09 -40.77 6.44
CA ASP A 215 -3.02 -41.09 7.55
C ASP A 215 -3.84 -39.86 8.02
N ASP A 216 -5.11 -40.13 8.32
CA ASP A 216 -6.10 -39.32 9.05
C ASP A 216 -6.77 -38.10 8.37
N CYS A 217 -7.83 -38.39 7.61
CA CYS A 217 -8.79 -37.41 7.11
C CYS A 217 -9.90 -37.17 8.16
N GLY A 218 -9.65 -36.24 9.08
CA GLY A 218 -10.65 -35.70 10.00
C GLY A 218 -11.51 -34.64 9.32
N SER A 219 -12.78 -34.96 9.05
CA SER A 219 -13.77 -34.07 8.46
C SER A 219 -14.08 -32.85 9.35
N TYR A 220 -13.87 -31.63 8.84
CA TYR A 220 -14.47 -30.41 9.40
C TYR A 220 -15.35 -29.73 8.37
N SER A 221 -16.64 -29.66 8.71
CA SER A 221 -17.73 -29.05 7.97
C SER A 221 -17.68 -27.53 8.04
N ALA A 222 -17.73 -26.86 6.88
CA ALA A 222 -17.91 -25.41 6.79
C ALA A 222 -19.32 -24.98 7.27
N PRO A 223 -19.46 -23.93 8.09
CA PRO A 223 -20.74 -23.28 8.28
C PRO A 223 -21.04 -22.39 7.06
N ARG A 224 -22.15 -22.70 6.39
CA ARG A 224 -22.86 -21.78 5.51
C ARG A 224 -23.40 -20.63 6.36
N ASP A 225 -23.18 -19.40 5.93
CA ASP A 225 -24.23 -18.37 5.93
C ASP A 225 -23.81 -17.21 5.01
N LEU A 226 -24.43 -17.20 3.83
CA LEU A 226 -24.42 -16.13 2.84
C LEU A 226 -25.49 -15.12 3.23
N VAL A 227 -25.10 -13.89 3.55
CA VAL A 227 -26.02 -12.75 3.53
C VAL A 227 -25.87 -12.05 2.18
N GLN A 228 -26.88 -12.22 1.33
CA GLN A 228 -27.02 -11.46 0.09
C GLN A 228 -27.33 -10.00 0.42
N LEU A 229 -26.54 -9.06 -0.12
CA LEU A 229 -26.93 -7.66 -0.23
C LEU A 229 -27.32 -7.37 -1.67
N SER A 230 -28.61 -7.07 -1.83
CA SER A 230 -29.30 -6.73 -3.06
C SER A 230 -28.77 -5.44 -3.68
N SER A 231 -28.57 -5.50 -4.99
CA SER A 231 -28.33 -4.40 -5.92
C SER A 231 -29.38 -3.30 -5.80
N PHE A 232 -28.94 -2.07 -5.57
CA PHE A 232 -29.75 -0.88 -5.75
C PHE A 232 -29.61 -0.42 -7.20
N ASP A 233 -30.64 -0.65 -7.99
CA ASP A 233 -30.78 -0.18 -9.36
C ASP A 233 -31.33 1.25 -9.35
N GLY A 234 -30.46 2.22 -9.62
CA GLY A 234 -30.81 3.63 -9.76
C GLY A 234 -31.18 3.95 -11.20
N SER A 235 -32.42 3.65 -11.59
CA SER A 235 -32.98 4.15 -12.85
C SER A 235 -33.43 5.60 -12.69
N ALA A 236 -32.69 6.53 -13.31
CA ALA A 236 -33.14 7.86 -13.67
C ALA A 236 -33.08 8.02 -15.20
N GLU A 237 -33.94 8.91 -15.73
CA GLU A 237 -34.28 9.20 -17.15
C GLU A 237 -35.55 8.48 -17.64
N ARG A 238 -36.53 9.09 -18.33
CA ARG A 238 -36.77 10.44 -18.87
C ARG A 238 -38.26 10.53 -19.31
N SER A 239 -38.81 11.75 -19.28
CA SER A 239 -39.87 12.35 -20.13
C SER A 239 -41.01 11.50 -20.74
N ALA A 240 -42.27 11.89 -20.48
CA ALA A 240 -43.27 12.27 -21.50
C ALA A 240 -44.55 12.83 -20.84
N ASP A 241 -45.10 13.86 -21.49
CA ASP A 241 -46.34 14.65 -21.26
C ASP A 241 -46.37 15.71 -20.15
#